data_AF-A0A7W7VH91-F1
#
_entry.id   AF-A0A7W7VH91-F1
#
_cell.length_a   1.000
_cell.length_b   1.000
_cell.length_c   1.000
_cell.angle_alpha   90.00
_cell.angle_beta   90.00
_cell.angle_gamma   90.00
#
_symmetry.space_group_name_H-M   'P 1'
#
loop_
_entity.id
_entity.type
_entity.pdbx_description
1 polymer ?
#
loop_
_entity_poly.entity_id
_entity_poly.type
_entity_poly.pdbx_seq_one_letter_code
_entity_poly.pdbx_strand_id
1 'polypeptide(L)'
;MLYDRVLNVSPDTADDPGRDRFLLSKGHGPMAFYAVLAAKGFLDPAVLDGWTTFGSPLGQHPDRVLVPGVEIGSGSLGHGLGLGVGTALGLRAQHRTTPRVFVLVGDGELDEGSNHEAIALAGRLCVPNLTVIAVDNGSASHGWPGGIARRFEVEGWHATTVDGRDHDQLYAALTARHDSPNAVVATIREA
;
A
#
# COMPACT_ATOMS: atom_id res chain seq x y z
N MET A 1 11.70 -1.48 -6.57
CA MET A 1 10.79 -2.59 -6.99
C MET A 1 9.43 -2.04 -7.42
N LEU A 2 8.53 -1.63 -6.51
CA LEU A 2 7.15 -1.19 -6.85
C LEU A 2 7.13 -0.06 -7.90
N TYR A 3 7.76 1.08 -7.60
CA TYR A 3 7.84 2.26 -8.48
C TYR A 3 8.76 2.09 -9.70
N ASP A 4 9.50 0.98 -9.80
CA ASP A 4 10.39 0.70 -10.93
C ASP A 4 9.77 -0.26 -11.94
N ARG A 5 9.04 -1.26 -11.44
CA ARG A 5 8.66 -2.46 -12.21
C ARG A 5 7.17 -2.78 -12.17
N VAL A 6 6.40 -2.24 -11.21
CA VAL A 6 4.99 -2.62 -11.00
C VAL A 6 4.05 -1.48 -11.31
N LEU A 7 4.21 -0.34 -10.63
CA LEU A 7 3.25 0.74 -10.68
C LEU A 7 3.35 1.48 -12.02
N ASN A 8 2.21 1.67 -12.67
CA ASN A 8 2.07 2.60 -13.78
C ASN A 8 1.82 4.01 -13.22
N VAL A 9 2.86 4.73 -12.82
CA VAL A 9 2.78 6.12 -12.34
C VAL A 9 4.13 6.83 -12.47
N SER A 10 4.09 8.10 -12.80
CA SER A 10 5.26 8.99 -12.91
C SER A 10 4.84 10.42 -12.59
N PRO A 11 5.78 11.38 -12.43
CA PRO A 11 5.44 12.79 -12.26
C PRO A 11 4.55 13.32 -13.40
N ASP A 12 4.86 12.95 -14.65
CA ASP A 12 4.12 13.40 -15.84
C ASP A 12 2.71 12.82 -15.92
N THR A 13 2.47 11.68 -15.25
CA THR A 13 1.19 10.99 -15.22
C THR A 13 0.51 11.07 -13.86
N ALA A 14 0.96 11.94 -12.96
CA ALA A 14 0.46 12.01 -11.57
C ALA A 14 -1.03 12.36 -11.46
N ASP A 15 -1.59 13.04 -12.46
CA ASP A 15 -3.02 13.38 -12.51
C ASP A 15 -3.81 12.50 -13.50
N ASP A 16 -3.15 11.55 -14.17
CA ASP A 16 -3.82 10.64 -15.09
C ASP A 16 -4.82 9.75 -14.32
N PRO A 17 -6.11 9.75 -14.68
CA PRO A 17 -7.08 8.85 -14.07
C PRO A 17 -6.80 7.36 -14.35
N GLY A 18 -5.98 7.04 -15.35
CA GLY A 18 -5.56 5.70 -15.76
C GLY A 18 -4.32 5.14 -15.04
N ARG A 19 -3.63 5.93 -14.21
CA ARG A 19 -2.44 5.49 -13.45
C ARG A 19 -2.79 4.56 -12.29
N ASP A 20 -1.83 3.79 -11.79
CA ASP A 20 -1.99 3.04 -10.53
C ASP A 20 -1.97 3.98 -9.31
N ARG A 21 -2.60 3.57 -8.20
CA ARG A 21 -2.63 4.28 -6.91
C ARG A 21 -1.81 3.51 -5.88
N PHE A 22 -0.98 4.21 -5.10
CA PHE A 22 -0.23 3.63 -3.99
C PHE A 22 -0.50 4.37 -2.68
N LEU A 23 -1.08 3.66 -1.71
CA LEU A 23 -1.44 4.19 -0.41
C LEU A 23 -0.47 3.63 0.63
N LEU A 24 0.31 4.50 1.25
CA LEU A 24 1.11 4.14 2.43
C LEU A 24 0.20 4.21 3.67
N SER A 25 -0.40 3.08 4.07
CA SER A 25 -1.28 3.01 5.24
C SER A 25 -0.50 3.06 6.55
N LYS A 26 0.59 2.27 6.62
CA LYS A 26 1.59 2.34 7.70
C LYS A 26 2.45 3.62 7.60
N GLY A 27 1.78 4.76 7.72
CA GLY A 27 2.33 6.09 7.48
C GLY A 27 3.44 6.52 8.43
N HIS A 28 3.68 5.78 9.52
CA HIS A 28 4.81 6.03 10.40
C HIS A 28 6.13 5.65 9.72
N GLY A 29 7.13 6.52 9.85
CA GLY A 29 8.44 6.33 9.22
C GLY A 29 8.43 6.40 7.68
N PRO A 30 7.87 7.45 7.05
CA PRO A 30 7.73 7.56 5.60
C PRO A 30 9.03 7.85 4.85
N MET A 31 10.18 7.89 5.53
CA MET A 31 11.48 8.27 4.97
C MET A 31 11.84 7.47 3.72
N ALA A 32 11.66 6.14 3.74
CA ALA A 32 11.91 5.30 2.58
C ALA A 32 10.97 5.63 1.41
N PHE A 33 9.72 6.02 1.71
CA PHE A 33 8.77 6.42 0.69
C PHE A 33 9.14 7.79 0.09
N TYR A 34 9.53 8.76 0.90
CA TYR A 34 10.03 10.06 0.41
C TYR A 34 11.28 9.91 -0.44
N ALA A 35 12.22 9.04 -0.04
CA ALA A 35 13.39 8.72 -0.84
C ALA A 35 13.03 8.14 -2.21
N VAL A 36 12.02 7.25 -2.26
CA VAL A 36 11.48 6.72 -3.53
C VAL A 36 10.85 7.83 -4.37
N LEU A 37 10.03 8.70 -3.77
CA LEU A 37 9.40 9.82 -4.49
C LEU A 37 10.43 10.78 -5.08
N ALA A 38 11.49 11.11 -4.33
CA ALA A 38 12.61 11.92 -4.83
C ALA A 38 13.36 11.21 -5.96
N ALA A 39 13.70 9.93 -5.79
CA ALA A 39 14.38 9.13 -6.83
C ALA A 39 13.53 8.96 -8.11
N LYS A 40 12.21 9.13 -8.00
CA LYS A 40 11.25 9.06 -9.12
C LYS A 40 10.89 10.42 -9.69
N GLY A 41 11.48 11.51 -9.19
CA GLY A 41 11.28 12.86 -9.68
C GLY A 41 9.96 13.50 -9.23
N PHE A 42 9.23 12.91 -8.28
CA PHE A 42 8.06 13.57 -7.68
C PHE A 42 8.47 14.71 -6.74
N LEU A 43 9.67 14.61 -6.17
CA LEU A 43 10.24 15.59 -5.25
C LEU A 43 11.62 15.98 -5.73
N ASP A 44 11.99 17.25 -5.54
CA ASP A 44 13.39 17.66 -5.59
C ASP A 44 14.12 16.98 -4.42
N PRO A 45 15.21 16.22 -4.67
CA PRO A 45 16.01 15.61 -3.62
C PRO A 45 16.44 16.57 -2.49
N ALA A 46 16.63 17.86 -2.79
CA ALA A 46 17.00 18.87 -1.79
C ALA A 46 15.93 19.07 -0.69
N VAL A 47 14.67 18.72 -0.97
CA VAL A 47 13.58 18.80 0.03
C VAL A 47 13.78 17.78 1.16
N LEU A 48 14.50 16.68 0.92
CA LEU A 48 14.77 15.66 1.94
C LEU A 48 15.59 16.20 3.12
N ASP A 49 16.48 17.17 2.88
CA ASP A 49 17.30 17.80 3.93
C ASP A 49 16.46 18.59 4.93
N GLY A 50 15.29 19.07 4.51
CA GLY A 50 14.34 19.80 5.35
C GLY A 50 13.39 18.90 6.14
N TRP A 51 13.51 17.57 6.10
CA TRP A 51 12.58 16.68 6.78
C TRP A 51 12.38 17.06 8.25
N THR A 52 11.12 17.14 8.70
CA THR A 52 10.71 17.51 10.07
C THR A 52 11.03 18.93 10.53
N THR A 53 11.62 19.77 9.67
CA THR A 53 11.82 21.18 9.96
C THR A 53 10.52 21.97 9.79
N PHE A 54 10.41 23.11 10.48
CA PHE A 54 9.26 24.01 10.34
C PHE A 54 9.13 24.50 8.90
N GLY A 55 7.94 24.35 8.31
CA GLY A 55 7.65 24.75 6.93
C GLY A 55 8.01 23.70 5.88
N SER A 56 8.63 22.58 6.27
CA SER A 56 8.85 21.45 5.36
C SER A 56 7.54 20.75 4.99
N PRO A 57 7.35 20.35 3.73
CA PRO A 57 6.22 19.50 3.35
C PRO A 57 6.39 18.06 3.88
N LEU A 58 7.61 17.66 4.28
CA LEU A 58 7.93 16.30 4.69
C LEU A 58 7.88 16.16 6.22
N GLY A 59 6.79 15.55 6.69
CA GLY A 59 6.57 15.26 8.11
C GLY A 59 6.91 13.81 8.50
N GLN A 60 6.66 13.49 9.78
CA GLN A 60 6.73 12.12 10.31
C GLN A 60 5.62 11.19 9.78
N HIS A 61 4.62 11.77 9.12
CA HIS A 61 3.58 11.08 8.39
C HIS A 61 3.34 11.78 7.05
N PRO A 62 3.04 11.05 5.97
CA PRO A 62 2.72 11.63 4.67
C PRO A 62 1.48 12.52 4.70
N ASP A 63 1.55 13.64 4.00
CA ASP A 63 0.44 14.55 3.76
C ASP A 63 0.16 14.63 2.25
N ARG A 64 -1.03 14.21 1.82
CA ARG A 64 -1.42 14.21 0.39
C ARG A 64 -1.58 15.59 -0.23
N VAL A 65 -1.74 16.63 0.60
CA VAL A 65 -1.90 18.02 0.12
C VAL A 65 -0.54 18.66 -0.10
N LEU A 66 0.45 18.30 0.72
CA LEU A 66 1.78 18.92 0.68
C LEU A 66 2.79 18.14 -0.17
N VAL A 67 2.65 16.83 -0.31
CA VAL A 67 3.67 15.97 -0.92
C VAL A 67 3.16 15.36 -2.25
N PRO A 68 3.71 15.80 -3.41
CA PRO A 68 3.40 15.19 -4.70
C PRO A 68 3.64 13.68 -4.72
N GLY A 69 2.72 12.93 -5.34
CA GLY A 69 2.78 11.46 -5.40
C GLY A 69 2.25 10.74 -4.15
N VAL A 70 1.83 11.47 -3.11
CA VAL A 70 1.17 10.88 -1.93
C VAL A 70 -0.35 10.87 -2.12
N GLU A 71 -0.94 9.68 -2.10
CA GLU A 71 -2.40 9.53 -2.31
C GLU A 71 -3.24 9.94 -1.10
N ILE A 72 -2.76 9.63 0.10
CA ILE A 72 -3.52 9.79 1.35
C ILE A 72 -2.68 10.47 2.41
N GLY A 73 -3.31 11.35 3.19
CA GLY A 73 -2.78 11.70 4.51
C GLY A 73 -2.90 10.47 5.40
N SER A 74 -1.79 10.01 5.97
CA SER A 74 -1.76 8.82 6.83
C SER A 74 -1.13 9.14 8.18
N GLY A 75 -1.04 8.15 9.08
CA GLY A 75 -0.43 8.28 10.41
C GLY A 75 -1.28 7.69 11.52
N SER A 76 -2.61 7.78 11.40
CA SER A 76 -3.50 6.92 12.16
C SER A 76 -3.60 5.57 11.46
N LEU A 77 -3.08 4.52 12.10
CA LEU A 77 -3.09 3.16 11.57
C LEU A 77 -4.52 2.68 11.27
N GLY A 78 -4.65 1.76 10.31
CA GLY A 78 -5.91 1.08 9.98
C GLY A 78 -6.82 1.81 8.99
N HIS A 79 -6.52 3.07 8.66
CA HIS A 79 -7.39 3.85 7.77
C HIS A 79 -7.08 3.66 6.28
N GLY A 80 -5.83 3.36 5.92
CA GLY A 80 -5.42 3.32 4.51
C GLY A 80 -6.04 2.17 3.73
N LEU A 81 -6.33 1.02 4.36
CA LEU A 81 -6.98 -0.09 3.67
C LEU A 81 -8.43 0.24 3.29
N GLY A 82 -9.21 0.80 4.22
CA GLY A 82 -10.56 1.25 3.92
C GLY A 82 -10.60 2.29 2.80
N LEU A 83 -9.67 3.26 2.81
CA LEU A 83 -9.48 4.23 1.72
C LEU A 83 -9.11 3.55 0.40
N GLY A 84 -8.28 2.51 0.43
CA GLY A 84 -7.92 1.71 -0.73
C GLY A 84 -9.11 0.95 -1.33
N VAL A 85 -9.96 0.35 -0.50
CA VAL A 85 -11.23 -0.29 -0.92
C VAL A 85 -12.12 0.74 -1.61
N GLY A 86 -12.34 1.90 -0.99
CA GLY A 86 -13.14 2.98 -1.56
C GLY A 86 -12.59 3.48 -2.89
N THR A 87 -11.27 3.64 -2.99
CA THR A 87 -10.58 4.07 -4.22
C THR A 87 -10.77 3.06 -5.35
N ALA A 88 -10.58 1.76 -5.07
CA ALA A 88 -10.73 0.70 -6.05
C ALA A 88 -12.18 0.59 -6.57
N LEU A 89 -13.16 0.68 -5.68
CA LEU A 89 -14.58 0.71 -6.03
C LEU A 89 -14.95 1.98 -6.82
N GLY A 90 -14.41 3.13 -6.44
CA GLY A 90 -14.63 4.40 -7.13
C GLY A 90 -14.09 4.39 -8.56
N LEU A 91 -12.93 3.77 -8.80
CA LEU A 91 -12.40 3.56 -10.16
C LEU A 91 -13.34 2.67 -11.00
N ARG A 92 -13.83 1.57 -10.43
CA ARG A 92 -14.78 0.67 -11.10
C ARG A 92 -16.11 1.35 -11.43
N ALA A 93 -16.64 2.16 -10.52
CA ALA A 93 -17.86 2.94 -10.74
C ALA A 93 -17.72 3.94 -11.89
N GLN A 94 -16.48 4.37 -12.19
CA GLN A 94 -16.14 5.23 -13.33
C GLN A 94 -15.74 4.43 -14.57
N HIS A 95 -16.04 3.13 -14.63
CA HIS A 95 -15.67 2.21 -15.71
C HIS A 95 -14.16 2.10 -15.98
N ARG A 96 -13.32 2.36 -14.98
CA ARG A 96 -11.86 2.20 -15.06
C ARG A 96 -11.45 0.88 -14.41
N THR A 97 -11.24 -0.14 -15.23
CA THR A 97 -10.92 -1.50 -14.79
C THR A 97 -9.43 -1.84 -14.89
N THR A 98 -8.65 -1.04 -15.61
CA THR A 98 -7.20 -1.21 -15.78
C THR A 98 -6.39 -0.71 -14.57
N PRO A 99 -6.68 0.46 -13.98
CA PRO A 99 -5.90 0.99 -12.86
C PRO A 99 -6.00 0.12 -11.61
N ARG A 100 -4.88 -0.09 -10.94
CA ARG A 100 -4.78 -0.85 -9.69
C ARG A 100 -4.57 0.06 -8.50
N VAL A 101 -4.99 -0.43 -7.34
CA VAL A 101 -4.80 0.21 -6.04
C VAL A 101 -3.96 -0.70 -5.17
N PHE A 102 -2.82 -0.19 -4.72
CA PHE A 102 -1.91 -0.87 -3.80
C PHE A 102 -1.95 -0.18 -2.45
N VAL A 103 -2.09 -0.97 -1.38
CA VAL A 103 -2.05 -0.47 0.00
C VAL A 103 -0.94 -1.18 0.75
N LEU A 104 0.04 -0.44 1.25
CA LEU A 104 1.10 -0.97 2.11
C LEU A 104 0.67 -0.84 3.58
N VAL A 105 0.53 -1.97 4.27
CA VAL A 105 0.17 -2.06 5.68
C VAL A 105 1.28 -2.73 6.48
N GLY A 106 1.37 -2.43 7.78
CA GLY A 106 2.18 -3.20 8.73
C GLY A 106 1.37 -4.33 9.36
N ASP A 107 2.03 -5.39 9.82
CA ASP A 107 1.42 -6.46 10.61
C ASP A 107 0.79 -5.96 11.91
N GLY A 108 1.45 -5.09 12.68
CA GLY A 108 0.88 -4.49 13.89
C GLY A 108 -0.29 -3.53 13.59
N GLU A 109 -0.32 -2.93 12.40
CA GLU A 109 -1.48 -2.16 11.95
C GLU A 109 -2.71 -3.05 11.73
N LEU A 110 -2.55 -4.34 11.41
CA LEU A 110 -3.66 -5.28 11.22
C LEU A 110 -4.40 -5.64 12.52
N ASP A 111 -3.88 -5.22 13.68
CA ASP A 111 -4.59 -5.31 14.95
C ASP A 111 -5.76 -4.28 15.03
N GLU A 112 -5.76 -3.23 14.20
CA GLU A 112 -6.84 -2.24 14.12
C GLU A 112 -8.12 -2.83 13.50
N GLY A 113 -9.26 -2.68 14.18
CA GLY A 113 -10.55 -3.23 13.73
C GLY A 113 -11.02 -2.71 12.37
N SER A 114 -10.66 -1.48 12.00
CA SER A 114 -10.97 -0.88 10.70
C SER A 114 -10.37 -1.65 9.52
N ASN A 115 -9.19 -2.25 9.69
CA ASN A 115 -8.64 -3.16 8.68
C ASN A 115 -9.49 -4.42 8.53
N HIS A 116 -10.05 -4.95 9.62
CA HIS A 116 -10.87 -6.17 9.56
C HIS A 116 -12.15 -5.93 8.77
N GLU A 117 -12.80 -4.79 8.99
CA GLU A 117 -13.97 -4.36 8.21
C GLU A 117 -13.62 -4.24 6.72
N ALA A 118 -12.49 -3.61 6.39
CA ALA A 118 -12.06 -3.40 5.01
C ALA A 118 -11.71 -4.73 4.30
N ILE A 119 -11.01 -5.64 4.98
CA ILE A 119 -10.68 -6.99 4.46
C ILE A 119 -11.96 -7.77 4.18
N ALA A 120 -12.87 -7.77 5.15
CA ALA A 120 -14.15 -8.46 5.07
C ALA A 120 -14.98 -7.94 3.89
N LEU A 121 -15.08 -6.61 3.73
CA LEU A 121 -15.86 -5.98 2.67
C LEU A 121 -15.26 -6.24 1.27
N ALA A 122 -13.96 -6.01 1.10
CA ALA A 122 -13.31 -6.13 -0.21
C ALA A 122 -13.35 -7.55 -0.77
N GLY A 123 -13.22 -8.55 0.10
CA GLY A 123 -13.34 -9.95 -0.30
C GLY A 123 -14.76 -10.32 -0.71
N ARG A 124 -15.77 -9.93 0.08
CA ARG A 124 -17.20 -10.12 -0.24
C ARG A 124 -17.63 -9.46 -1.55
N LEU A 125 -17.05 -8.30 -1.87
CA LEU A 125 -17.35 -7.54 -3.09
C LEU A 125 -16.52 -7.96 -4.30
N CYS A 126 -15.58 -8.91 -4.15
CA CYS A 126 -14.61 -9.31 -5.16
C CYS A 126 -14.00 -8.08 -5.86
N VAL A 127 -13.10 -7.38 -5.18
CA VAL A 127 -12.44 -6.16 -5.70
C VAL A 127 -11.09 -6.53 -6.36
N PRO A 128 -11.04 -6.96 -7.63
CA PRO A 128 -9.85 -7.56 -8.26
C PRO A 128 -8.71 -6.58 -8.51
N ASN A 129 -9.00 -5.27 -8.52
CA ASN A 129 -8.01 -4.23 -8.73
C ASN A 129 -7.37 -3.71 -7.43
N LEU A 130 -7.68 -4.32 -6.28
CA LEU A 130 -7.07 -4.01 -4.99
C LEU A 130 -5.98 -5.04 -4.65
N THR A 131 -4.81 -4.54 -4.28
CA THR A 131 -3.72 -5.34 -3.72
C THR A 131 -3.28 -4.77 -2.38
N VAL A 132 -3.26 -5.61 -1.35
CA VAL A 132 -2.64 -5.30 -0.06
C VAL A 132 -1.25 -5.89 -0.03
N ILE A 133 -0.30 -5.10 0.45
CA ILE A 133 1.06 -5.53 0.74
C ILE A 133 1.20 -5.45 2.26
N ALA A 134 1.18 -6.61 2.92
CA ALA A 134 1.33 -6.70 4.37
C ALA A 134 2.79 -6.97 4.71
N VAL A 135 3.44 -6.02 5.38
CA VAL A 135 4.81 -6.21 5.90
C VAL A 135 4.71 -6.95 7.22
N ASP A 136 5.12 -8.21 7.21
CA ASP A 136 5.17 -9.08 8.38
C ASP A 136 6.59 -9.08 8.96
N ASN A 137 6.83 -8.26 9.97
CA ASN A 137 8.12 -8.13 10.64
C ASN A 137 8.07 -8.59 12.11
N GLY A 138 6.99 -9.29 12.50
CA GLY A 138 6.78 -9.81 13.85
C GLY A 138 6.46 -8.74 14.89
N SER A 139 5.93 -7.58 14.49
CA SER A 139 5.59 -6.48 15.40
C SER A 139 4.14 -6.49 15.90
N ALA A 140 3.29 -7.35 15.33
CA ALA A 140 1.91 -7.49 15.76
C ALA A 140 1.78 -7.93 17.24
N SER A 141 0.86 -7.30 17.97
CA SER A 141 0.63 -7.60 19.38
C SER A 141 -0.33 -8.77 19.55
N HIS A 142 -1.37 -8.83 18.73
CA HIS A 142 -2.35 -9.92 18.75
C HIS A 142 -2.06 -10.92 17.65
N GLY A 143 -1.79 -10.43 16.44
CA GLY A 143 -1.60 -11.30 15.27
C GLY A 143 -2.85 -12.14 14.97
N TRP A 144 -2.75 -13.03 13.98
CA TRP A 144 -3.88 -13.87 13.58
C TRP A 144 -3.56 -15.36 13.62
N PRO A 145 -4.45 -16.20 14.16
CA PRO A 145 -4.32 -17.65 14.08
C PRO A 145 -4.21 -18.12 12.63
N GLY A 146 -3.18 -18.91 12.32
CA GLY A 146 -2.88 -19.36 10.95
C GLY A 146 -2.15 -18.33 10.09
N GLY A 147 -1.82 -17.16 10.63
CA GLY A 147 -1.01 -16.13 9.97
C GLY A 147 -1.81 -15.17 9.09
N ILE A 148 -1.13 -14.13 8.61
CA ILE A 148 -1.74 -13.03 7.86
C ILE A 148 -2.44 -13.54 6.60
N ALA A 149 -1.77 -14.37 5.80
CA ALA A 149 -2.33 -14.90 4.55
C ALA A 149 -3.66 -15.65 4.78
N ARG A 150 -3.71 -16.51 5.80
CA ARG A 150 -4.91 -17.29 6.12
C ARG A 150 -6.12 -16.43 6.43
N ARG A 151 -5.93 -15.30 7.13
CA ARG A 151 -7.02 -14.36 7.43
C ARG A 151 -7.61 -13.76 6.16
N PHE A 152 -6.76 -13.34 5.23
CA PHE A 152 -7.20 -12.80 3.94
C PHE A 152 -7.95 -13.86 3.12
N GLU A 153 -7.42 -15.08 3.04
CA GLU A 153 -8.08 -16.21 2.35
C GLU A 153 -9.49 -16.49 2.87
N VAL A 154 -9.68 -16.48 4.20
CA VAL A 154 -10.99 -16.78 4.80
C VAL A 154 -12.05 -15.76 4.43
N GLU A 155 -11.64 -14.53 4.12
CA GLU A 155 -12.53 -13.45 3.67
C GLU A 155 -12.68 -13.40 2.14
N GLY A 156 -12.10 -14.36 1.40
CA GLY A 156 -12.25 -14.47 -0.05
C GLY A 156 -11.17 -13.79 -0.89
N TRP A 157 -10.02 -13.48 -0.30
CA TRP A 157 -8.87 -12.95 -1.03
C TRP A 157 -8.00 -14.07 -1.60
N HIS A 158 -7.30 -13.77 -2.70
CA HIS A 158 -6.09 -14.51 -3.02
C HIS A 158 -4.96 -14.01 -2.11
N ALA A 159 -4.20 -14.91 -1.48
CA ALA A 159 -3.08 -14.53 -0.62
C ALA A 159 -1.80 -15.29 -0.99
N THR A 160 -0.66 -14.62 -0.91
CA THR A 160 0.66 -15.23 -1.14
C THR A 160 1.65 -14.67 -0.14
N THR A 161 2.38 -15.56 0.53
CA THR A 161 3.49 -15.20 1.42
C THR A 161 4.80 -15.31 0.66
N VAL A 162 5.63 -14.27 0.73
CA VAL A 162 6.93 -14.18 0.05
C VAL A 162 8.02 -13.69 1.02
N ASP A 163 9.29 -13.90 0.66
CA ASP A 163 10.40 -13.18 1.28
C ASP A 163 10.38 -11.70 0.86
N GLY A 164 10.26 -10.79 1.82
CA GLY A 164 10.22 -9.35 1.56
C GLY A 164 11.52 -8.74 1.04
N ARG A 165 12.60 -9.52 0.96
CA ARG A 165 13.87 -9.13 0.33
C ARG A 165 14.11 -9.79 -1.03
N ASP A 166 13.29 -10.76 -1.42
CA ASP A 166 13.38 -11.39 -2.74
C ASP A 166 12.56 -10.59 -3.76
N HIS A 167 13.26 -9.80 -4.57
CA HIS A 167 12.63 -8.95 -5.57
C HIS A 167 11.89 -9.73 -6.66
N ASP A 168 12.26 -10.97 -6.95
CA ASP A 168 11.62 -11.76 -7.99
C ASP A 168 10.34 -12.42 -7.48
N GLN A 169 10.34 -12.91 -6.23
CA GLN A 169 9.10 -13.34 -5.56
C GLN A 169 8.11 -12.18 -5.41
N LEU A 170 8.58 -11.01 -4.96
CA LEU A 170 7.76 -9.80 -4.87
C LEU A 170 7.21 -9.40 -6.24
N TYR A 171 8.03 -9.43 -7.30
CA TYR A 171 7.57 -9.10 -8.64
C TYR A 171 6.48 -10.06 -9.13
N ALA A 172 6.68 -11.38 -8.97
CA ALA A 172 5.68 -12.37 -9.35
C ALA A 172 4.35 -12.15 -8.60
N ALA A 173 4.41 -11.98 -7.28
CA ALA A 173 3.21 -11.82 -6.45
C ALA A 173 2.46 -10.50 -6.70
N LEU A 174 3.17 -9.40 -6.96
CA LEU A 174 2.58 -8.07 -7.17
C LEU A 174 2.08 -7.85 -8.61
N THR A 175 2.50 -8.67 -9.57
CA THR A 175 2.07 -8.57 -10.97
C THR A 175 0.99 -9.58 -11.34
N ALA A 176 0.79 -10.62 -10.53
CA ALA A 176 -0.30 -11.58 -10.69
C ALA A 176 -1.67 -10.89 -10.77
N ARG A 177 -2.62 -11.55 -11.46
CA ARG A 177 -3.99 -11.08 -11.63
C ARG A 177 -4.94 -12.18 -11.14
N HIS A 178 -5.94 -11.74 -10.39
CA HIS A 178 -6.94 -12.59 -9.78
C HIS A 178 -8.30 -11.93 -9.96
N ASP A 179 -9.37 -12.74 -9.95
CA ASP A 179 -10.75 -12.23 -9.96
C ASP A 179 -11.20 -11.77 -8.56
N SER A 180 -10.39 -12.06 -7.54
CA SER A 180 -10.51 -11.62 -6.15
C SER A 180 -9.46 -10.56 -5.81
N PRO A 181 -9.62 -9.79 -4.71
CA PRO A 181 -8.56 -8.93 -4.22
C PRO A 181 -7.33 -9.76 -3.81
N ASN A 182 -6.13 -9.18 -3.96
CA ASN A 182 -4.85 -9.86 -3.74
C ASN A 182 -4.16 -9.38 -2.46
N ALA A 183 -3.61 -10.31 -1.67
CA ALA A 183 -2.82 -10.02 -0.48
C ALA A 183 -1.41 -10.62 -0.64
N VAL A 184 -0.40 -9.76 -0.66
CA VAL A 184 1.01 -10.16 -0.67
C VAL A 184 1.56 -9.94 0.74
N VAL A 185 1.83 -11.04 1.44
CA VAL A 185 2.43 -11.01 2.79
C VAL A 185 3.95 -11.10 2.63
N ALA A 186 4.63 -9.99 2.83
CA ALA A 186 6.08 -9.88 2.74
C ALA A 186 6.70 -10.11 4.12
N THR A 187 7.29 -11.28 4.32
CA THR A 187 7.95 -11.61 5.59
C THR A 187 9.34 -11.00 5.66
N ILE A 188 9.65 -10.34 6.78
CA ILE A 188 10.94 -9.69 7.05
C ILE A 188 11.60 -10.43 8.20
N ARG A 189 12.49 -11.38 7.88
CA ARG A 189 13.31 -12.07 8.89
C ARG A 189 14.55 -11.23 9.19
N GLU A 190 15.00 -11.19 10.45
CA GLU A 190 16.37 -10.79 10.73
C GLU A 190 17.32 -11.88 10.21
N ALA A 191 18.45 -11.46 9.64
CA ALA A 191 19.46 -12.37 9.11
C ALA A 191 20.29 -12.98 10.24
#